data_AF-A0A9E3U1E0-F1
#
_entry.id   AF-A0A9E3U1E0-F1
#
_cell.length_a   1.000
_cell.length_b   1.000
_cell.length_c   1.000
_cell.angle_alpha   90.00
_cell.angle_beta   90.00
_cell.angle_gamma   90.00
#
_symmetry.space_group_name_H-M   'P 1'
#
loop_
_entity.id
_entity.type
_entity.pdbx_description
1 polymer ?
#
loop_
_entity_poly.entity_id
_entity_poly.type
_entity_poly.pdbx_seq_one_letter_code
_entity_poly.pdbx_strand_id
1 'polypeptide(L)'
;PAAGDAGLDALRQESEALAAQLAELAEQAAAAEAALTNATAEIAAVETERVGVVGRLDMLPDLIETAKKPHGLNDEHHLHLPMVIPSGNMWASTYFLLTGFHAIHVLVGLIVFALMLPVRYVASNAGVIENIGLYWHFVDLVWIFLFPMLYLF
;
A
#
# COMPACT_ATOMS: atom_id res chain seq x y z
N PRO A 1 54.24 -78.63 -24.60
CA PRO A 1 54.05 -77.30 -25.23
C PRO A 1 52.79 -76.53 -24.80
N ALA A 2 51.85 -77.12 -24.02
CA ALA A 2 50.55 -76.54 -23.68
C ALA A 2 50.39 -76.07 -22.21
N ALA A 3 51.49 -75.70 -21.54
CA ALA A 3 51.46 -75.20 -20.15
C ALA A 3 52.11 -73.81 -19.99
N GLY A 4 52.80 -73.32 -21.02
CA GLY A 4 53.39 -71.97 -21.04
C GLY A 4 52.46 -70.92 -21.67
N ASP A 5 51.50 -71.37 -22.48
CA ASP A 5 50.44 -70.57 -23.09
C ASP A 5 49.41 -70.11 -22.05
N ALA A 6 48.91 -71.03 -21.20
CA ALA A 6 47.90 -70.72 -20.18
C ALA A 6 48.37 -69.67 -19.14
N GLY A 7 49.66 -69.64 -18.80
CA GLY A 7 50.22 -68.64 -17.88
C GLY A 7 50.38 -67.25 -18.52
N LEU A 8 50.71 -67.20 -19.81
CA LEU A 8 50.76 -65.95 -20.59
C LEU A 8 49.36 -65.38 -20.81
N ASP A 9 48.36 -66.23 -21.02
CA ASP A 9 46.96 -65.82 -21.17
C ASP A 9 46.39 -65.26 -19.85
N ALA A 10 46.74 -65.85 -18.70
CA ALA A 10 46.35 -65.34 -17.39
C ALA A 10 46.99 -63.97 -17.07
N LEU A 11 48.28 -63.80 -17.36
CA LEU A 11 48.97 -62.50 -17.19
C LEU A 11 48.43 -61.43 -18.14
N ARG A 12 48.05 -61.83 -19.36
CA ARG A 12 47.40 -60.93 -20.32
C ARG A 12 46.02 -60.49 -19.81
N GLN A 13 45.23 -61.43 -19.30
CA GLN A 13 43.91 -61.14 -18.72
C GLN A 13 44.01 -60.22 -17.49
N GLU A 14 45.02 -60.43 -16.64
CA GLU A 14 45.29 -59.56 -15.49
C GLU A 14 45.73 -58.15 -15.94
N SER A 15 46.54 -58.03 -16.99
CA SER A 15 46.93 -56.73 -17.56
C SER A 15 45.76 -55.99 -18.21
N GLU A 16 44.85 -56.71 -18.87
CA GLU A 16 43.64 -56.15 -19.48
C GLU A 16 42.62 -55.72 -18.40
N ALA A 17 42.49 -56.49 -17.30
CA ALA A 17 41.66 -56.12 -16.15
C ALA A 17 42.19 -54.89 -15.42
N LEU A 18 43.52 -54.79 -15.22
CA LEU A 18 44.15 -53.59 -14.67
C LEU A 18 43.97 -52.36 -15.58
N ALA A 19 44.06 -52.53 -16.90
CA ALA A 19 43.82 -51.44 -17.85
C ALA A 19 42.36 -50.95 -17.80
N ALA A 20 41.40 -51.86 -17.64
CA ALA A 20 39.99 -51.50 -17.49
C ALA A 20 39.71 -50.74 -16.18
N GLN A 21 40.30 -51.16 -15.05
CA GLN A 21 40.17 -50.45 -13.77
C GLN A 21 40.80 -49.04 -13.82
N LEU A 22 41.93 -48.87 -14.50
CA LEU A 22 42.55 -47.57 -14.68
C LEU A 22 41.70 -46.63 -15.54
N ALA A 23 41.03 -47.15 -16.58
CA ALA A 23 40.10 -46.37 -17.39
C ALA A 23 38.87 -45.93 -16.58
N GLU A 24 38.30 -46.81 -15.76
CA GLU A 24 37.16 -46.50 -14.89
C GLU A 24 37.54 -45.46 -13.81
N LEU A 25 38.71 -45.59 -13.18
CA LEU A 25 39.20 -44.60 -12.22
C LEU A 25 39.46 -43.23 -12.87
N ALA A 26 39.95 -43.20 -14.11
CA ALA A 26 40.13 -41.96 -14.85
C ALA A 26 38.79 -41.29 -15.19
N GLU A 27 37.77 -42.06 -15.55
CA GLU A 27 36.42 -41.57 -15.79
C GLU A 27 35.76 -41.02 -14.51
N GLN A 28 35.89 -41.74 -13.39
CA GLN A 28 35.40 -41.30 -12.09
C GLN A 28 36.11 -40.02 -11.61
N ALA A 29 37.42 -39.90 -11.83
CA ALA A 29 38.18 -38.69 -11.52
C ALA A 29 37.70 -37.49 -12.35
N ALA A 30 37.48 -37.69 -13.66
CA ALA A 30 36.94 -36.64 -14.53
C ALA A 30 35.51 -36.22 -14.14
N ALA A 31 34.66 -37.17 -13.75
CA ALA A 31 33.31 -36.89 -13.25
C ALA A 31 33.32 -36.13 -11.91
N ALA A 32 34.28 -36.43 -11.02
CA ALA A 32 34.44 -35.72 -9.76
C ALA A 32 34.90 -34.27 -9.96
N GLU A 33 35.81 -34.01 -10.90
CA GLU A 33 36.23 -32.66 -11.26
C GLU A 33 35.08 -31.84 -11.90
N ALA A 34 34.25 -32.48 -12.73
CA ALA A 34 33.05 -31.86 -13.30
C ALA A 34 32.02 -31.52 -12.21
N ALA A 35 31.83 -32.39 -11.21
CA ALA A 35 30.94 -32.13 -10.09
C ALA A 35 31.45 -30.98 -9.20
N LEU A 36 32.77 -30.93 -8.96
CA LEU A 36 33.41 -29.84 -8.19
C LEU A 36 33.25 -28.49 -8.90
N THR A 37 33.47 -28.46 -10.22
CA THR A 37 33.30 -27.22 -11.01
C THR A 37 31.85 -26.75 -11.04
N ASN A 38 30.87 -27.65 -11.17
CA ASN A 38 29.46 -27.27 -11.07
C ASN A 38 29.09 -26.76 -9.69
N ALA A 39 29.50 -27.44 -8.62
CA ALA A 39 29.25 -27.00 -7.25
C ALA A 39 29.88 -25.62 -6.95
N THR A 40 31.07 -25.36 -7.50
CA THR A 40 31.73 -24.05 -7.35
C THR A 40 30.97 -22.94 -8.11
N ALA A 41 30.43 -23.25 -9.29
CA ALA A 41 29.60 -22.32 -10.05
C ALA A 41 28.27 -22.01 -9.36
N GLU A 42 27.61 -23.02 -8.78
CA GLU A 42 26.38 -22.84 -8.00
C GLU A 42 26.62 -21.98 -6.74
N ILE A 43 27.73 -22.20 -6.02
CA ILE A 43 28.11 -21.37 -4.87
C ILE A 43 28.33 -19.91 -5.29
N ALA A 44 29.00 -19.67 -6.42
CA ALA A 44 29.20 -18.30 -6.93
C ALA A 44 27.87 -17.61 -7.32
N ALA A 45 26.92 -18.36 -7.87
CA ALA A 45 25.59 -17.84 -8.19
C ALA A 45 24.81 -17.47 -6.91
N VAL A 46 24.86 -18.32 -5.88
CA VAL A 46 24.22 -18.07 -4.58
C VAL A 46 24.84 -16.87 -3.86
N GLU A 47 26.15 -16.71 -3.91
CA GLU A 47 26.85 -15.53 -3.35
C GLU A 47 26.36 -14.23 -4.00
N THR A 48 26.17 -14.25 -5.33
CA THR A 48 25.69 -13.09 -6.09
C THR A 48 24.26 -12.70 -5.68
N GLU A 49 23.37 -13.69 -5.51
CA GLU A 49 22.02 -13.46 -5.01
C GLU A 49 22.03 -12.95 -3.56
N ARG A 50 22.89 -13.53 -2.70
CA ARG A 50 23.06 -13.10 -1.30
C ARG A 50 23.49 -11.64 -1.21
N VAL A 51 24.46 -11.21 -2.03
CA VAL A 51 24.89 -9.80 -2.07
C VAL A 51 23.75 -8.88 -2.48
N GLY A 52 22.94 -9.28 -3.46
CA GLY A 52 21.77 -8.51 -3.89
C GLY A 52 20.67 -8.41 -2.82
N VAL A 53 20.42 -9.49 -2.09
CA VAL A 53 19.45 -9.51 -0.98
C VAL A 53 19.95 -8.67 0.19
N VAL A 54 21.22 -8.81 0.59
CA VAL A 54 21.82 -8.00 1.67
C VAL A 54 21.77 -6.52 1.34
N GLY A 55 22.08 -6.12 0.10
CA GLY A 55 21.97 -4.71 -0.30
C GLY A 55 20.54 -4.15 -0.19
N ARG A 56 19.51 -4.97 -0.44
CA ARG A 56 18.11 -4.56 -0.22
C ARG A 56 17.76 -4.50 1.26
N LEU A 57 18.29 -5.42 2.07
CA LEU A 57 18.11 -5.43 3.52
C LEU A 57 18.77 -4.23 4.19
N ASP A 58 19.94 -3.79 3.72
CA ASP A 58 20.64 -2.60 4.21
C ASP A 58 19.86 -1.30 3.96
N MET A 59 18.99 -1.28 2.94
CA MET A 59 18.09 -0.14 2.66
C MET A 59 16.78 -0.18 3.46
N LEU A 60 16.38 -1.32 4.02
CA LEU A 60 15.16 -1.43 4.82
C LEU A 60 15.07 -0.45 6.01
N PRO A 61 16.13 -0.22 6.82
CA PRO A 61 16.02 0.72 7.95
C PRO A 61 15.66 2.13 7.50
N ASP A 62 16.29 2.65 6.44
CA ASP A 62 15.98 3.97 5.89
C ASP A 62 14.56 4.05 5.30
N LEU A 63 14.10 2.98 4.64
CA LEU A 63 12.74 2.92 4.11
C LEU A 63 11.69 2.87 5.22
N ILE A 64 11.95 2.15 6.31
CA ILE A 64 11.09 2.11 7.49
C ILE A 64 11.07 3.48 8.19
N GLU A 65 12.22 4.14 8.29
CA GLU A 65 12.33 5.49 8.86
C GLU A 65 11.59 6.52 8.01
N THR A 66 11.77 6.46 6.69
CA THR A 66 11.07 7.32 5.73
C THR A 66 9.57 7.09 5.76
N ALA A 67 9.12 5.83 5.84
CA ALA A 67 7.70 5.50 5.96
C ALA A 67 7.08 5.92 7.31
N LYS A 68 7.88 5.90 8.38
CA LYS A 68 7.46 6.33 9.73
C LYS A 68 7.41 7.84 9.88
N LYS A 69 8.21 8.57 9.10
CA LYS A 69 8.18 10.03 9.07
C LYS A 69 6.86 10.46 8.43
N PRO A 70 5.97 11.20 9.10
CA PRO A 70 4.80 11.76 8.43
C PRO A 70 5.29 12.66 7.30
N HIS A 71 4.80 12.44 6.10
CA HIS A 71 5.09 13.24 4.91
C HIS A 71 3.78 13.87 4.48
N GLY A 72 3.31 14.80 5.33
CA GLY A 72 2.27 15.74 4.97
C GLY A 72 2.91 17.02 4.44
N LEU A 73 2.17 17.76 3.60
CA LEU A 73 2.56 19.10 3.12
C LEU A 73 2.86 20.10 4.26
N ASN A 74 2.54 19.76 5.51
CA ASN A 74 2.85 20.55 6.70
C ASN A 74 4.33 20.50 7.08
N ASP A 75 5.02 19.40 6.81
CA ASP A 75 6.39 19.16 7.29
C ASP A 75 7.44 19.82 6.38
N GLU A 76 7.21 19.89 5.07
CA GLU A 76 8.14 20.51 4.11
C GLU A 76 8.12 22.04 4.14
N HIS A 77 6.98 22.64 4.52
CA HIS A 77 6.79 24.09 4.43
C HIS A 77 6.62 24.80 5.77
N HIS A 78 6.79 24.10 6.91
CA HIS A 78 6.58 24.67 8.25
C HIS A 78 5.31 25.53 8.36
N LEU A 79 4.31 25.19 7.55
CA LEU A 79 3.06 25.91 7.52
C LEU A 79 2.28 25.37 8.71
N HIS A 80 2.40 26.05 9.84
CA HIS A 80 1.46 25.95 10.96
C HIS A 80 0.10 26.47 10.48
N LEU A 81 -0.54 25.73 9.58
CA LEU A 81 -1.95 25.93 9.28
C LEU A 81 -2.68 25.50 10.56
N PRO A 82 -3.34 26.41 11.28
CA PRO A 82 -4.04 26.08 12.53
C PRO A 82 -5.29 25.22 12.30
N MET A 83 -5.43 24.61 11.12
CA MET A 83 -6.58 23.83 10.72
C MET A 83 -6.13 22.50 10.12
N VAL A 84 -5.58 21.65 10.97
CA VAL A 84 -5.66 20.20 10.75
C VAL A 84 -7.02 19.79 11.28
N ILE A 85 -7.96 19.46 10.40
CA ILE A 85 -9.19 18.77 10.81
C ILE A 85 -8.71 17.39 11.31
N PRO A 86 -8.76 17.08 12.62
CA PRO A 86 -8.10 15.89 13.19
C PRO A 86 -8.71 14.56 12.71
N SER A 87 -9.70 14.64 11.83
CA SER A 87 -10.36 13.57 11.13
C SER A 87 -10.75 14.08 9.74
N GLY A 88 -9.84 13.98 8.77
CA GLY A 88 -10.20 13.98 7.33
C GLY A 88 -11.04 12.75 6.96
N ASN A 89 -12.03 12.42 7.77
CA ASN A 89 -13.00 11.37 7.51
C ASN A 89 -14.15 12.00 6.73
N MET A 90 -14.59 11.31 5.68
CA MET A 90 -15.71 11.68 4.82
C MET A 90 -16.91 12.17 5.65
N TRP A 91 -17.16 11.51 6.79
CA TRP A 91 -18.21 11.85 7.75
C TRP A 91 -18.10 13.28 8.31
N ALA A 92 -16.92 13.71 8.74
CA ALA A 92 -16.73 15.06 9.30
C ALA A 92 -16.90 16.14 8.23
N SER A 93 -16.39 15.89 7.01
CA SER A 93 -16.57 16.81 5.89
C SER A 93 -18.04 16.93 5.48
N THR A 94 -18.78 15.83 5.39
CA THR A 94 -20.22 15.86 5.08
C THR A 94 -21.03 16.51 6.20
N TYR A 95 -20.68 16.27 7.46
CA TYR A 95 -21.32 16.89 8.61
C TYR A 95 -21.21 18.41 8.56
N PHE A 96 -19.99 18.95 8.42
CA PHE A 96 -19.77 20.40 8.38
C PHE A 96 -20.34 21.05 7.11
N LEU A 97 -20.32 20.35 5.96
CA LEU A 97 -20.92 20.86 4.73
C LEU A 97 -22.44 21.00 4.86
N LEU A 98 -23.14 19.95 5.31
CA LEU A 98 -24.60 19.94 5.42
C LEU A 98 -25.09 20.90 6.51
N THR A 99 -24.50 20.85 7.70
CA THR A 99 -24.87 21.74 8.81
C THR A 99 -24.49 23.19 8.52
N GLY A 100 -23.34 23.44 7.90
CA GLY A 100 -22.91 24.78 7.49
C GLY A 100 -23.81 25.37 6.41
N PHE A 101 -24.17 24.60 5.37
CA PHE A 101 -25.12 25.04 4.35
C PHE A 101 -26.48 25.37 4.97
N HIS A 102 -26.98 24.54 5.89
CA HIS A 102 -28.23 24.81 6.60
C HIS A 102 -28.15 26.06 7.48
N ALA A 103 -27.07 26.25 8.23
CA ALA A 103 -26.87 27.43 9.07
C ALA A 103 -26.87 28.73 8.27
N ILE A 104 -26.32 28.72 7.06
CA ILE A 104 -26.39 29.86 6.12
C ILE A 104 -27.85 30.16 5.74
N HIS A 105 -28.66 29.14 5.45
CA HIS A 105 -30.08 29.33 5.09
C HIS A 105 -30.90 29.89 6.26
N VAL A 106 -30.68 29.37 7.47
CA VAL A 106 -31.32 29.91 8.68
C VAL A 106 -30.94 31.38 8.88
N LEU A 107 -29.67 31.74 8.67
CA LEU A 107 -29.21 33.12 8.80
C LEU A 107 -29.86 34.04 7.74
N VAL A 108 -29.94 33.61 6.49
CA VAL A 108 -30.64 34.35 5.41
C VAL A 108 -32.11 34.52 5.76
N GLY A 109 -32.79 33.46 6.21
CA GLY A 109 -34.17 33.51 6.67
C GLY A 109 -34.40 34.49 7.82
N LEU A 110 -33.51 34.46 8.81
CA LEU A 110 -33.56 35.37 9.96
C LEU A 110 -33.38 36.83 9.53
N ILE A 111 -32.46 37.12 8.61
CA ILE A 111 -32.26 38.47 8.06
C ILE A 111 -33.53 38.95 7.35
N VAL A 112 -34.09 38.12 6.46
CA VAL A 112 -35.33 38.47 5.73
C VAL A 112 -36.49 38.69 6.69
N PHE A 113 -36.62 37.86 7.73
CA PHE A 113 -37.65 38.00 8.76
C PHE A 113 -37.46 39.28 9.59
N ALA A 114 -36.23 39.60 9.98
CA ALA A 114 -35.89 40.81 10.70
C ALA A 114 -36.17 42.09 9.88
N LEU A 115 -35.91 42.05 8.57
CA LEU A 115 -36.24 43.14 7.65
C LEU A 115 -37.74 43.33 7.47
N MET A 116 -38.53 42.26 7.63
CA MET A 116 -39.99 42.32 7.53
C MET A 116 -40.69 42.73 8.83
N LEU A 117 -40.09 42.52 10.00
CA LEU A 117 -40.65 42.95 11.30
C LEU A 117 -41.12 44.42 11.37
N PRO A 118 -40.36 45.41 10.85
CA PRO A 118 -40.80 46.82 10.88
C PRO A 118 -41.83 47.16 9.80
N VAL A 119 -42.04 46.28 8.82
CA VAL A 119 -43.02 46.49 7.75
C VAL A 119 -44.41 46.20 8.33
N ARG A 120 -45.07 47.27 8.80
CA ARG A 120 -46.45 47.25 9.29
C ARG A 120 -47.33 46.52 8.26
N TYR A 121 -48.23 45.63 8.71
CA TYR A 121 -49.16 44.86 7.87
C TYR A 121 -49.96 45.78 6.93
N VAL A 122 -49.41 46.06 5.75
CA VAL A 122 -50.10 46.67 4.62
C VAL A 122 -50.60 45.50 3.79
N ALA A 123 -51.88 45.50 3.41
CA ALA A 123 -52.50 44.41 2.64
C ALA A 123 -51.74 44.07 1.34
N SER A 124 -50.94 45.00 0.80
CA SER A 124 -50.05 44.76 -0.35
C SER A 124 -48.90 43.79 -0.07
N ASN A 125 -48.50 43.63 1.18
CA ASN A 125 -47.32 42.84 1.58
C ASN A 125 -47.69 41.44 2.10
N ALA A 126 -48.99 41.10 2.12
CA ALA A 126 -49.48 39.80 2.60
C ALA A 126 -48.87 38.63 1.81
N GLY A 127 -48.73 38.75 0.49
CA GLY A 127 -48.10 37.70 -0.33
C GLY A 127 -46.60 37.53 -0.06
N VAL A 128 -45.90 38.60 0.33
CA VAL A 128 -44.47 38.52 0.70
C VAL A 128 -44.31 37.83 2.05
N ILE A 129 -45.20 38.12 3.01
CA ILE A 129 -45.22 37.44 4.32
C ILE A 129 -45.50 35.94 4.16
N GLU A 130 -46.46 35.58 3.31
CA GLU A 130 -46.79 34.18 3.03
C GLU A 130 -45.61 33.43 2.42
N ASN A 131 -44.93 34.03 1.43
CA ASN A 131 -43.72 33.46 0.84
C ASN A 131 -42.57 33.31 1.84
N ILE A 132 -42.39 34.28 2.75
CA ILE A 132 -41.36 34.20 3.79
C ILE A 132 -41.71 33.12 4.83
N GLY A 133 -42.98 32.99 5.20
CA GLY A 133 -43.46 31.90 6.04
C GLY A 133 -43.22 30.53 5.41
N LEU A 134 -43.51 30.38 4.11
CA LEU A 134 -43.21 29.17 3.35
C LEU A 134 -41.71 28.88 3.28
N TYR A 135 -40.86 29.89 3.10
CA TYR A 135 -39.41 29.74 3.17
C TYR A 135 -38.94 29.26 4.53
N TRP A 136 -39.49 29.81 5.62
CA TRP A 136 -39.16 29.36 6.97
C TRP A 136 -39.59 27.90 7.16
N HIS A 137 -40.82 27.54 6.81
CA HIS A 137 -41.27 26.15 6.90
C HIS A 137 -40.40 25.18 6.08
N PHE A 138 -39.91 25.60 4.91
CA PHE A 138 -38.97 24.82 4.12
C PHE A 138 -37.65 24.57 4.86
N VAL A 139 -37.08 25.61 5.47
CA VAL A 139 -35.84 25.48 6.27
C VAL A 139 -36.05 24.53 7.46
N ASP A 140 -37.18 24.62 8.15
CA ASP A 140 -37.54 23.73 9.27
C ASP A 140 -37.69 22.26 8.82
N LEU A 141 -38.32 22.00 7.67
CA LEU A 141 -38.42 20.66 7.11
C LEU A 141 -37.04 20.04 6.83
N VAL A 142 -36.12 20.80 6.24
CA VAL A 142 -34.74 20.32 5.98
C VAL A 142 -34.03 19.97 7.30
N TRP A 143 -34.27 20.75 8.36
CA TRP A 143 -33.68 20.50 9.68
C TRP A 143 -34.17 19.18 10.30
N ILE A 144 -35.47 18.90 10.19
CA ILE A 144 -36.09 17.66 10.69
C ILE A 144 -35.50 16.42 9.99
N PHE A 145 -35.06 16.52 8.73
CA PHE A 145 -34.38 15.42 8.04
C PHE A 145 -32.88 15.33 8.37
N LEU A 146 -32.18 16.47 8.51
CA LEU A 146 -30.75 16.49 8.84
C LEU A 146 -30.47 15.97 10.26
N PHE A 147 -31.32 16.30 11.23
CA PHE A 147 -31.13 15.89 12.62
C PHE A 147 -31.01 14.37 12.78
N PRO A 148 -31.97 13.53 12.35
CA PRO A 148 -31.84 12.08 12.45
C PRO A 148 -30.76 11.51 11.51
N MET A 149 -30.54 12.10 10.33
CA MET A 149 -29.52 11.60 9.40
C MET A 149 -28.09 11.76 9.95
N LEU A 150 -27.82 12.82 10.72
CA LEU A 150 -26.49 13.08 11.29
C LEU A 150 -26.33 12.61 12.75
N TYR A 151 -27.41 12.51 13.52
CA TYR A 151 -27.35 12.13 14.94
C TYR A 151 -27.81 10.70 15.26
N LEU A 152 -28.63 10.05 14.42
CA LEU A 152 -29.17 8.70 14.68
C LEU A 152 -28.53 7.57 13.83
N PHE A 153 -27.74 7.91 12.81
CA PHE A 153 -26.98 6.97 11.97
C PHE A 153 -25.47 7.15 12.18
#